data_AF-A0A9E4K4G7-F1
#
_entry.id   AF-A0A9E4K4G7-F1
#
_cell.length_a   1.000
_cell.length_b   1.000
_cell.length_c   1.000
_cell.angle_alpha   90.00
_cell.angle_beta   90.00
_cell.angle_gamma   90.00
#
_symmetry.space_group_name_H-M   'P 1'
#
loop_
_entity.id
_entity.type
_entity.pdbx_description
1 polymer ?
#
loop_
_entity_poly.entity_id
_entity_poly.type
_entity_poly.pdbx_seq_one_letter_code
_entity_poly.pdbx_strand_id
1 'polypeptide(L)'
;MSIDDQEKTQDERREFFRIDDSIRVSYRVIPAADIPTSIDEQLRAGERFTVMTRLQEISQHLSASMHRIEQRDTDIADYLKALDEKINLLGRSFLTEARELLDQPSQQVNLSAGGLAMDITEAVEVGSKVEVKMLLLPSFSGLLAYGEVVGIEPSGGEHEGFPYHARINFTMIRGSDQDALIRHITRRQGEMLRHRREMKELDEDGT
;
A
#
# COMPACT_ATOMS: atom_id res chain seq x y z
N MET A 1 24.62 28.29 1.51
CA MET A 1 24.00 27.35 0.56
C MET A 1 22.52 27.72 0.52
N SER A 2 22.01 28.09 -0.65
CA SER A 2 20.65 28.63 -0.79
C SER A 2 19.62 27.52 -0.52
N ILE A 3 18.47 27.87 0.07
CA ILE A 3 17.36 26.93 0.36
C ILE A 3 16.92 26.19 -0.92
N ASP A 4 16.99 26.88 -2.06
CA ASP A 4 16.65 26.39 -3.40
C ASP A 4 17.61 25.28 -3.93
N ASP A 5 18.87 25.25 -3.48
CA ASP A 5 19.83 24.20 -3.85
C ASP A 5 19.65 22.92 -3.01
N GLN A 6 19.07 23.04 -1.81
CA GLN A 6 18.76 21.87 -0.96
C GLN A 6 17.49 21.14 -1.39
N GLU A 7 16.47 21.83 -1.89
CA GLU A 7 15.27 21.19 -2.45
C GLU A 7 15.57 20.41 -3.72
N LYS A 8 16.38 20.96 -4.65
CA LYS A 8 16.77 20.27 -5.89
C LYS A 8 17.55 18.98 -5.66
N THR A 9 18.49 18.96 -4.72
CA THR A 9 19.25 17.73 -4.40
C THR A 9 18.41 16.67 -3.69
N GLN A 10 17.33 17.06 -3.02
CA GLN A 10 16.43 16.13 -2.33
C GLN A 10 15.49 15.42 -3.30
N ASP A 11 15.13 16.05 -4.42
CA ASP A 11 14.24 15.48 -5.44
C ASP A 11 14.97 14.52 -6.38
N GLU A 12 16.23 14.81 -6.73
CA GLU A 12 17.09 13.95 -7.57
C GLU A 12 17.47 12.60 -6.93
N ARG A 13 17.32 12.45 -5.60
CA ARG A 13 17.57 11.19 -4.88
C ARG A 13 16.34 10.28 -4.76
N ARG A 14 15.18 10.70 -5.26
CA ARG A 14 13.93 9.95 -5.09
C ARG A 14 13.71 8.99 -6.25
N GLU A 15 13.93 7.70 -5.98
CA GLU A 15 13.71 6.64 -6.97
C GLU A 15 12.22 6.35 -7.25
N PHE A 16 11.33 6.71 -6.32
CA PHE A 16 9.90 6.39 -6.40
C PHE A 16 9.00 7.61 -6.18
N PHE A 17 7.93 7.68 -6.96
CA PHE A 17 6.85 8.65 -6.80
C PHE A 17 6.08 8.44 -5.49
N ARG A 18 5.57 9.54 -4.91
CA ARG A 18 4.87 9.58 -3.62
C ARG A 18 3.48 10.19 -3.75
N ILE A 19 2.54 9.68 -2.97
CA ILE A 19 1.20 10.26 -2.80
C ILE A 19 0.85 10.37 -1.34
N ASP A 20 0.00 11.32 -0.99
CA ASP A 20 -0.73 11.29 0.27
C ASP A 20 -1.96 10.41 0.07
N ASP A 21 -2.16 9.44 0.96
CA ASP A 21 -3.29 8.52 0.90
C ASP A 21 -3.79 8.14 2.30
N SER A 22 -5.02 7.67 2.36
CA SER A 22 -5.62 7.17 3.59
C SER A 22 -5.74 5.64 3.51
N ILE A 23 -4.85 4.95 4.23
CA ILE A 23 -4.78 3.48 4.21
C ILE A 23 -4.93 2.93 5.62
N ARG A 24 -5.25 1.64 5.74
CA ARG A 24 -5.14 0.95 7.03
C ARG A 24 -3.73 0.41 7.15
N VAL A 25 -3.04 0.78 8.21
CA VAL A 25 -1.64 0.45 8.42
C VAL A 25 -1.39 0.14 9.89
N SER A 26 -0.54 -0.84 10.15
CA SER A 26 0.03 -1.11 11.46
C SER A 26 1.51 -1.35 11.31
N TYR A 27 2.27 -0.95 12.31
CA TYR A 27 3.68 -1.24 12.41
C TYR A 27 3.96 -1.99 13.71
N ARG A 28 5.04 -2.76 13.72
CA ARG A 28 5.60 -3.37 14.92
C ARG A 28 7.11 -3.31 14.83
N VAL A 29 7.76 -2.81 15.89
CA VAL A 29 9.22 -2.91 16.03
C VAL A 29 9.56 -4.38 16.26
N ILE A 30 10.51 -4.90 15.47
CA ILE A 30 10.94 -6.29 15.55
C ILE A 30 12.42 -6.38 15.89
N PRO A 31 12.84 -7.34 16.72
CA PRO A 31 14.25 -7.67 16.91
C PRO A 31 14.90 -8.06 15.59
N ALA A 32 16.20 -7.76 15.44
CA ALA A 32 16.95 -8.13 14.23
C ALA A 32 16.95 -9.65 13.94
N ALA A 33 16.81 -10.47 14.98
CA ALA A 33 16.73 -11.93 14.87
C ALA A 33 15.40 -12.43 14.28
N ASP A 34 14.34 -11.61 14.33
CA ASP A 34 13.00 -11.97 13.86
C ASP A 34 12.73 -11.45 12.44
N ILE A 35 13.72 -10.78 11.81
CA ILE A 35 13.64 -10.34 10.42
C ILE A 35 13.76 -11.58 9.53
N PRO A 36 12.80 -11.84 8.63
CA PRO A 36 12.92 -12.92 7.68
C PRO A 36 14.22 -12.81 6.89
N THR A 37 14.90 -13.93 6.77
CA THR A 37 16.15 -14.03 6.00
C THR A 37 15.89 -14.16 4.51
N SER A 38 14.63 -14.44 4.13
CA SER A 38 14.19 -14.62 2.75
C SER A 38 12.71 -14.26 2.54
N ILE A 39 12.34 -14.01 1.29
CA ILE A 39 10.93 -13.81 0.89
C ILE A 39 10.08 -15.05 1.20
N ASP A 40 10.66 -16.26 1.14
CA ASP A 40 9.96 -17.52 1.46
C ASP A 40 9.57 -17.61 2.94
N GLU A 41 10.41 -17.12 3.83
CA GLU A 41 10.12 -17.03 5.26
C GLU A 41 9.05 -15.97 5.54
N GLN A 42 9.14 -14.80 4.88
CA GLN A 42 8.10 -13.78 4.90
C GLN A 42 6.74 -14.31 4.40
N LEU A 43 6.74 -15.16 3.36
CA LEU A 43 5.52 -15.75 2.79
C LEU A 43 4.77 -16.60 3.82
N ARG A 44 5.48 -17.29 4.72
CA ARG A 44 4.88 -18.09 5.81
C ARG A 44 4.32 -17.20 6.92
N ALA A 45 4.99 -16.11 7.26
CA ALA A 45 4.55 -15.17 8.29
C ALA A 45 3.29 -14.37 7.88
N GLY A 46 3.14 -14.06 6.58
CA GLY A 46 2.07 -13.21 6.04
C GLY A 46 1.05 -13.94 5.17
N GLU A 47 0.95 -15.27 5.26
CA GLU A 47 0.27 -16.07 4.23
C GLU A 47 -1.21 -15.68 4.05
N ARG A 48 -1.97 -15.58 5.15
CA ARG A 48 -3.39 -15.19 5.10
C ARG A 48 -3.60 -13.73 4.70
N PHE A 49 -2.71 -12.85 5.15
CA PHE A 49 -2.84 -11.41 4.90
C PHE A 49 -2.59 -11.04 3.43
N THR A 50 -1.70 -11.78 2.76
CA THR A 50 -1.32 -11.54 1.36
C THR A 50 -2.17 -12.31 0.34
N VAL A 51 -3.17 -13.09 0.78
CA VAL A 51 -4.02 -13.93 -0.10
C VAL A 51 -4.63 -13.13 -1.24
N MET A 52 -5.24 -11.98 -0.95
CA MET A 52 -5.88 -11.17 -2.00
C MET A 52 -4.89 -10.70 -3.05
N THR A 53 -3.70 -10.27 -2.64
CA THR A 53 -2.65 -9.84 -3.57
C THR A 53 -2.18 -11.00 -4.45
N ARG A 54 -2.12 -12.24 -3.91
CA ARG A 54 -1.82 -13.46 -4.68
C ARG A 54 -2.93 -13.82 -5.66
N LEU A 55 -4.19 -13.74 -5.24
CA LEU A 55 -5.33 -13.98 -6.14
C LEU A 55 -5.30 -12.99 -7.30
N GLN A 56 -5.04 -11.71 -7.03
CA GLN A 56 -4.91 -10.67 -8.06
C GLN A 56 -3.77 -10.97 -9.04
N GLU A 57 -2.62 -11.43 -8.55
CA GLU A 57 -1.49 -11.85 -9.39
C GLU A 57 -1.87 -13.01 -10.34
N ILE A 58 -2.59 -14.01 -9.83
CA ILE A 58 -3.10 -15.13 -10.64
C ILE A 58 -4.09 -14.61 -11.69
N SER A 59 -5.07 -13.77 -11.31
CA SER A 59 -6.04 -13.21 -12.26
C SER A 59 -5.36 -12.35 -13.33
N GLN A 60 -4.29 -11.62 -12.99
CA GLN A 60 -3.48 -10.87 -13.95
C GLN A 60 -2.77 -11.78 -14.95
N HIS A 61 -2.13 -12.85 -14.48
CA HIS A 61 -1.49 -13.84 -15.33
C HIS A 61 -2.48 -14.53 -16.29
N LEU A 62 -3.72 -14.72 -15.85
CA LEU A 62 -4.78 -15.36 -16.66
C LEU A 62 -5.55 -14.41 -17.58
N SER A 63 -5.33 -13.09 -17.47
CA SER A 63 -6.12 -12.07 -18.19
C SER A 63 -6.16 -12.25 -19.71
N ALA A 64 -5.02 -12.51 -20.34
CA ALA A 64 -4.93 -12.74 -21.78
C ALA A 64 -5.68 -14.00 -22.22
N SER A 65 -5.67 -15.05 -21.39
CA SER A 65 -6.42 -16.28 -21.64
C SER A 65 -7.91 -16.06 -21.50
N MET A 66 -8.34 -15.31 -20.48
CA MET A 66 -9.74 -14.93 -20.31
C MET A 66 -10.25 -14.14 -21.51
N HIS A 67 -9.47 -13.18 -22.02
CA HIS A 67 -9.85 -12.41 -23.21
C HIS A 67 -10.05 -13.28 -24.46
N ARG A 68 -9.18 -14.28 -24.68
CA ARG A 68 -9.36 -15.23 -25.79
C ARG A 68 -10.60 -16.11 -25.63
N ILE A 69 -10.96 -16.46 -24.39
CA ILE A 69 -12.20 -17.22 -24.12
C ILE A 69 -13.41 -16.37 -24.43
N GLU A 70 -13.45 -15.11 -23.98
CA GLU A 70 -14.55 -14.17 -24.22
C GLU A 70 -14.79 -13.92 -25.71
N GLN A 71 -13.73 -13.85 -26.52
CA GLN A 71 -13.85 -13.74 -27.98
C GLN A 71 -14.46 -14.99 -28.63
N ARG A 72 -14.32 -16.17 -28.00
CA ARG A 72 -14.77 -17.46 -28.55
C ARG A 72 -16.17 -17.83 -28.06
N ASP A 73 -16.46 -17.60 -26.79
CA ASP A 73 -17.70 -17.98 -26.12
C ASP A 73 -17.94 -17.06 -24.91
N THR A 74 -18.96 -16.22 -25.01
CA THR A 74 -19.33 -15.25 -23.97
C THR A 74 -19.93 -15.90 -22.74
N ASP A 75 -20.69 -16.99 -22.90
CA ASP A 75 -21.37 -17.65 -21.78
C ASP A 75 -20.36 -18.35 -20.87
N ILE A 76 -19.35 -19.00 -21.48
CA ILE A 76 -18.23 -19.59 -20.72
C ILE A 76 -17.43 -18.49 -20.02
N ALA A 77 -17.15 -17.38 -20.70
CA ALA A 77 -16.39 -16.28 -20.10
C ALA A 77 -17.11 -15.67 -18.90
N ASP A 78 -18.42 -15.42 -19.01
CA ASP A 78 -19.23 -14.87 -17.93
C ASP A 78 -19.28 -15.82 -16.72
N TYR A 79 -19.40 -17.13 -16.95
CA TYR A 79 -19.34 -18.11 -15.88
C TYR A 79 -17.98 -18.11 -15.16
N LEU A 80 -16.87 -18.06 -15.90
CA LEU A 80 -15.52 -18.01 -15.33
C LEU A 80 -15.26 -16.71 -14.56
N LYS A 81 -15.73 -15.57 -15.07
CA LYS A 81 -15.68 -14.28 -14.36
C LYS A 81 -16.47 -14.35 -13.05
N ALA A 82 -17.65 -14.96 -13.05
CA ALA A 82 -18.44 -15.16 -11.84
C ALA A 82 -17.74 -16.11 -10.83
N LEU A 83 -16.97 -17.10 -11.31
CA LEU A 83 -16.14 -17.94 -10.42
C LEU A 83 -14.97 -17.14 -9.82
N ASP A 84 -14.26 -16.33 -10.62
CA ASP A 84 -13.20 -15.44 -10.14
C ASP A 84 -13.74 -14.49 -9.07
N GLU A 85 -14.92 -13.90 -9.28
CA GLU A 85 -15.58 -13.04 -8.29
C GLU A 85 -15.91 -13.79 -6.99
N LYS A 86 -16.47 -15.01 -7.07
CA LYS A 86 -16.72 -15.85 -5.88
C LYS A 86 -15.44 -16.17 -5.11
N ILE A 87 -14.36 -16.49 -5.82
CA ILE A 87 -13.06 -16.75 -5.21
C ILE A 87 -12.53 -15.48 -4.52
N ASN A 88 -12.66 -14.32 -5.16
CA ASN A 88 -12.27 -13.04 -4.57
C ASN A 88 -13.10 -12.70 -3.33
N LEU A 89 -14.40 -13.02 -3.29
CA LEU A 89 -15.24 -12.84 -2.11
C LEU A 89 -14.78 -13.73 -0.94
N LEU A 90 -14.43 -14.99 -1.21
CA LEU A 90 -13.83 -15.89 -0.21
C LEU A 90 -12.43 -15.42 0.22
N GLY A 91 -11.63 -14.90 -0.72
CA GLY A 91 -10.34 -14.29 -0.43
C GLY A 91 -10.47 -13.14 0.57
N ARG A 92 -11.47 -12.27 0.36
CA ARG A 92 -11.76 -11.15 1.28
C ARG A 92 -12.15 -11.63 2.68
N SER A 93 -12.77 -12.80 2.84
CA SER A 93 -13.08 -13.31 4.19
C SER A 93 -11.82 -13.70 4.97
N PHE A 94 -10.72 -14.07 4.30
CA PHE A 94 -9.43 -14.31 4.97
C PHE A 94 -8.77 -13.02 5.47
N LEU A 95 -9.02 -11.88 4.81
CA LEU A 95 -8.63 -10.58 5.36
C LEU A 95 -9.39 -10.29 6.66
N THR A 96 -10.66 -10.70 6.78
CA THR A 96 -11.47 -10.55 8.00
C THR A 96 -10.86 -11.28 9.20
N GLU A 97 -10.09 -12.35 8.99
CA GLU A 97 -9.35 -13.00 10.07
C GLU A 97 -8.15 -12.18 10.56
N ALA A 98 -7.63 -11.26 9.75
CA ALA A 98 -6.69 -10.21 10.15
C ALA A 98 -7.41 -9.00 10.78
N ARG A 99 -8.34 -9.27 11.71
CA ARG A 99 -9.20 -8.27 12.38
C ARG A 99 -8.44 -7.08 12.91
N GLU A 100 -7.24 -7.30 13.44
CA GLU A 100 -6.39 -6.26 14.03
C GLU A 100 -6.17 -5.08 13.08
N LEU A 101 -6.03 -5.29 11.77
CA LEU A 101 -5.83 -4.21 10.80
C LEU A 101 -7.13 -3.66 10.21
N LEU A 102 -8.16 -4.51 10.11
CA LEU A 102 -9.46 -4.12 9.56
C LEU A 102 -10.28 -3.27 10.54
N ASP A 103 -10.06 -3.44 11.83
CA ASP A 103 -10.76 -2.68 12.86
C ASP A 103 -10.02 -1.37 13.20
N GLN A 104 -8.80 -1.18 12.68
CA GLN A 104 -8.08 0.08 12.80
C GLN A 104 -8.70 1.15 11.86
N PRO A 105 -8.80 2.41 12.32
CA PRO A 105 -9.15 3.50 11.44
C PRO A 105 -8.09 3.65 10.35
N SER A 106 -8.49 4.13 9.17
CA SER A 106 -7.51 4.52 8.17
C SER A 106 -6.69 5.70 8.67
N GLN A 107 -5.40 5.68 8.38
CA GLN A 107 -4.45 6.71 8.74
C GLN A 107 -3.95 7.43 7.49
N GLN A 108 -3.72 8.73 7.61
CA GLN A 108 -3.04 9.50 6.56
C GLN A 108 -1.57 9.08 6.50
N VAL A 109 -1.11 8.74 5.30
CA VAL A 109 0.26 8.33 5.05
C VAL A 109 0.79 9.03 3.81
N ASN A 110 2.10 9.27 3.78
CA ASN A 110 2.81 9.59 2.55
C ASN A 110 3.45 8.30 2.03
N LEU A 111 3.00 7.81 0.88
CA LEU A 111 3.26 6.45 0.42
C LEU A 111 4.01 6.41 -0.90
N SER A 112 5.01 5.53 -1.00
CA SER A 112 5.75 5.20 -2.23
C SER A 112 5.98 3.70 -2.36
N ALA A 113 6.45 3.24 -3.52
CA ALA A 113 6.83 1.84 -3.71
C ALA A 113 8.06 1.40 -2.88
N GLY A 114 8.82 2.35 -2.32
CA GLY A 114 10.04 2.08 -1.53
C GLY A 114 9.90 2.37 -0.03
N GLY A 115 8.74 2.84 0.45
CA GLY A 115 8.57 3.22 1.84
C GLY A 115 7.34 4.07 2.08
N LEU A 116 7.11 4.40 3.35
CA LEU A 116 6.02 5.26 3.77
C LEU A 116 6.44 6.19 4.92
N ALA A 117 5.71 7.28 5.07
CA ALA A 117 5.72 8.09 6.29
C ALA A 117 4.32 8.08 6.91
N MET A 118 4.27 7.90 8.24
CA MET A 118 3.02 7.83 9.00
C MET A 118 3.25 8.36 10.42
N ASP A 119 2.18 8.76 11.09
CA ASP A 119 2.26 9.09 12.50
C ASP A 119 2.24 7.81 13.36
N ILE A 120 2.96 7.82 14.47
CA ILE A 120 3.12 6.66 15.35
C ILE A 120 2.93 7.06 16.81
N THR A 121 2.51 6.10 17.63
CA THR A 121 2.14 6.33 19.04
C THR A 121 3.36 6.34 19.96
N GLU A 122 4.44 5.68 19.57
CA GLU A 122 5.62 5.44 20.38
C GLU A 122 6.87 6.02 19.73
N ALA A 123 7.81 6.50 20.56
CA ALA A 123 9.11 6.93 20.06
C ALA A 123 9.90 5.69 19.62
N VAL A 124 10.30 5.66 18.34
CA VAL A 124 11.14 4.61 17.78
C VAL A 124 12.47 5.22 17.34
N GLU A 125 13.56 4.51 17.60
CA GLU A 125 14.90 4.99 17.22
C GLU A 125 15.14 4.86 15.71
N VAL A 126 15.84 5.83 15.14
CA VAL A 126 16.36 5.70 13.76
C VAL A 126 17.27 4.48 13.68
N GLY A 127 17.12 3.67 12.64
CA GLY A 127 17.77 2.37 12.48
C GLY A 127 16.95 1.18 12.99
N SER A 128 15.87 1.42 13.72
CA SER A 128 14.98 0.35 14.19
C SER A 128 14.33 -0.38 13.02
N LYS A 129 14.25 -1.70 13.17
CA LYS A 129 13.65 -2.60 12.18
C LYS A 129 12.19 -2.78 12.50
N VAL A 130 11.35 -2.65 11.48
CA VAL A 130 9.90 -2.66 11.62
C VAL A 130 9.25 -3.61 10.63
N GLU A 131 8.25 -4.33 11.11
CA GLU A 131 7.26 -5.00 10.28
C GLU A 131 6.12 -4.02 10.02
N VAL A 132 5.73 -3.87 8.76
CA VAL A 132 4.64 -2.99 8.34
C VAL A 132 3.60 -3.83 7.59
N LYS A 133 2.36 -3.80 8.08
CA LYS A 133 1.20 -4.39 7.40
C LYS A 133 0.33 -3.26 6.88
N MET A 134 0.04 -3.31 5.59
CA MET A 134 -0.79 -2.31 4.90
C MET A 134 -1.98 -3.00 4.24
N LEU A 135 -3.15 -2.41 4.38
CA LEU A 135 -4.33 -2.78 3.60
C LEU A 135 -4.74 -1.60 2.73
N LEU A 136 -4.59 -1.79 1.43
CA LEU A 136 -4.92 -0.80 0.41
C LEU A 136 -6.37 -0.96 -0.03
N LEU A 137 -7.13 0.14 0.04
CA LEU A 137 -8.54 0.20 -0.36
C LEU A 137 -8.72 1.05 -1.63
N PRO A 138 -9.71 0.76 -2.49
CA PRO A 138 -10.72 -0.29 -2.38
C PRO A 138 -10.29 -1.66 -2.96
N SER A 139 -9.03 -1.86 -3.37
CA SER A 139 -8.57 -3.12 -3.96
C SER A 139 -8.49 -4.29 -2.96
N PHE A 140 -8.62 -4.01 -1.67
CA PHE A 140 -8.41 -4.98 -0.58
C PHE A 140 -7.06 -5.69 -0.68
N SER A 141 -6.02 -4.98 -1.10
CA SER A 141 -4.68 -5.55 -1.23
C SER A 141 -3.94 -5.48 0.10
N GLY A 142 -3.77 -6.64 0.75
CA GLY A 142 -2.97 -6.79 1.96
C GLY A 142 -1.50 -6.99 1.61
N LEU A 143 -0.64 -6.12 2.11
CA LEU A 143 0.79 -6.07 1.82
C LEU A 143 1.60 -6.15 3.11
N LEU A 144 2.59 -7.04 3.13
CA LEU A 144 3.55 -7.16 4.21
C LEU A 144 4.90 -6.65 3.74
N ALA A 145 5.48 -5.70 4.46
CA ALA A 145 6.83 -5.21 4.22
C ALA A 145 7.63 -5.21 5.52
N TYR A 146 8.94 -5.40 5.41
CA TYR A 146 9.89 -5.11 6.46
C TYR A 146 10.69 -3.88 6.07
N GLY A 147 10.97 -3.03 7.05
CA GLY A 147 11.59 -1.74 6.83
C GLY A 147 12.51 -1.31 7.94
N GLU A 148 13.12 -0.16 7.73
CA GLU A 148 13.95 0.53 8.69
C GLU A 148 13.44 1.95 8.88
N VAL A 149 13.36 2.40 10.14
CA VAL A 149 13.05 3.79 10.47
C VAL A 149 14.25 4.65 10.10
N VAL A 150 14.08 5.55 9.12
CA VAL A 150 15.13 6.44 8.62
C VAL A 150 15.01 7.86 9.14
N GLY A 151 13.92 8.18 9.84
CA GLY A 151 13.72 9.47 10.48
C GLY A 151 12.51 9.46 11.39
N ILE A 152 12.58 10.23 12.47
CA ILE A 152 11.47 10.47 13.39
C ILE A 152 11.48 11.95 13.80
N GLU A 153 10.31 12.56 13.79
CA GLU A 153 10.11 13.94 14.25
C GLU A 153 8.82 14.04 15.07
N PRO A 154 8.64 15.05 15.94
CA PRO A 154 7.35 15.28 16.58
C PRO A 154 6.27 15.53 15.53
N SER A 155 5.14 14.84 15.62
CA SER A 155 3.95 15.25 14.85
C SER A 155 3.49 16.59 15.43
N GLY A 156 3.14 17.56 14.60
CA GLY A 156 2.86 18.94 15.02
C GLY A 156 1.62 19.14 15.91
N GLY A 157 1.14 18.09 16.60
CA GLY A 157 -0.05 18.12 17.46
C GLY A 157 -1.38 17.98 16.72
N GLU A 158 -1.36 17.70 15.41
CA GLU A 158 -2.55 17.63 14.57
C GLU A 158 -3.35 16.32 14.75
N HIS A 159 -2.71 15.24 15.22
CA HIS A 159 -3.33 13.93 15.39
C HIS A 159 -3.24 13.47 16.86
N GLU A 160 -4.35 13.60 17.60
CA GLU A 160 -4.45 13.12 18.98
C GLU A 160 -4.07 11.62 19.07
N GLY A 161 -3.14 11.30 19.97
CA GLY A 161 -2.67 9.93 20.20
C GLY A 161 -1.46 9.50 19.39
N PHE A 162 -1.03 10.26 18.36
CA PHE A 162 0.13 9.94 17.53
C PHE A 162 1.19 11.06 17.57
N PRO A 163 1.99 11.17 18.64
CA PRO A 163 2.88 12.31 18.87
C PRO A 163 4.13 12.34 18.00
N TYR A 164 4.39 11.31 17.19
CA TYR A 164 5.59 11.21 16.35
C TYR A 164 5.20 10.98 14.90
N HIS A 165 5.98 11.54 13.97
CA HIS A 165 5.93 11.27 12.54
C HIS A 165 7.17 10.48 12.14
N ALA A 166 6.97 9.24 11.68
CA ALA A 166 8.05 8.32 11.33
C ALA A 166 8.15 8.12 9.82
N ARG A 167 9.39 8.10 9.33
CA ARG A 167 9.74 7.78 7.93
C ARG A 167 10.37 6.41 7.88
N ILE A 168 9.80 5.51 7.08
CA ILE A 168 10.20 4.11 7.00
C ILE A 168 10.56 3.78 5.54
N ASN A 169 11.76 3.27 5.32
CA ASN A 169 12.16 2.69 4.04
C ASN A 169 11.94 1.18 4.08
N PHE A 170 11.33 0.62 3.03
CA PHE A 170 11.17 -0.82 2.90
C PHE A 170 12.52 -1.45 2.53
N THR A 171 12.94 -2.41 3.34
CA THR A 171 14.15 -3.22 3.13
C THR A 171 13.81 -4.58 2.53
N MET A 172 12.59 -5.08 2.76
CA MET A 172 12.08 -6.30 2.16
C MET A 172 10.60 -6.16 1.86
N ILE A 173 10.23 -6.35 0.61
CA ILE A 173 8.85 -6.43 0.14
C ILE A 173 8.82 -7.43 -1.01
N ARG A 174 7.77 -8.25 -1.07
CA ARG A 174 7.59 -9.20 -2.17
C ARG A 174 7.33 -8.45 -3.47
N GLY A 175 7.90 -8.90 -4.59
CA GLY A 175 7.72 -8.25 -5.90
C GLY A 175 6.25 -8.03 -6.27
N SER A 176 5.40 -9.05 -6.11
CA SER A 176 3.96 -8.93 -6.35
C SER A 176 3.25 -7.91 -5.45
N ASP A 177 3.72 -7.74 -4.21
CA ASP A 177 3.18 -6.77 -3.24
C ASP A 177 3.63 -5.36 -3.60
N GLN A 178 4.90 -5.19 -4.01
CA GLN A 178 5.43 -3.94 -4.52
C GLN A 178 4.71 -3.51 -5.81
N ASP A 179 4.46 -4.44 -6.73
CA ASP A 179 3.70 -4.18 -7.95
C ASP A 179 2.24 -3.79 -7.63
N ALA A 180 1.62 -4.45 -6.65
CA ALA A 180 0.28 -4.09 -6.19
C ALA A 180 0.26 -2.67 -5.60
N LEU A 181 1.29 -2.30 -4.83
CA LEU A 181 1.47 -0.97 -4.29
C LEU A 181 1.66 0.09 -5.39
N ILE A 182 2.52 -0.18 -6.38
CA ILE A 182 2.72 0.71 -7.54
C ILE A 182 1.39 0.95 -8.27
N ARG A 183 0.67 -0.13 -8.59
CA ARG A 183 -0.65 -0.02 -9.27
C ARG A 183 -1.64 0.81 -8.47
N HIS A 184 -1.68 0.60 -7.15
CA HIS A 184 -2.52 1.38 -6.26
C HIS A 184 -2.17 2.86 -6.29
N ILE A 185 -0.88 3.20 -6.16
CA ILE A 185 -0.39 4.58 -6.21
C ILE A 185 -0.77 5.24 -7.53
N THR A 186 -0.51 4.59 -8.67
CA THR A 186 -0.85 5.11 -10.00
C THR A 186 -2.35 5.35 -10.16
N ARG A 187 -3.19 4.43 -9.66
CA ARG A 187 -4.65 4.59 -9.71
C ARG A 187 -5.11 5.79 -8.87
N ARG A 188 -4.63 5.92 -7.64
CA ARG A 188 -4.98 7.03 -6.72
C ARG A 188 -4.54 8.37 -7.29
N GLN A 189 -3.34 8.45 -7.84
CA GLN A 189 -2.87 9.65 -8.54
C GLN A 189 -3.82 10.05 -9.68
N GLY A 190 -4.24 9.09 -10.49
CA GLY A 190 -5.21 9.33 -11.56
C GLY A 190 -6.56 9.86 -11.04
N GLU A 191 -7.04 9.33 -9.91
CA GLU A 191 -8.27 9.81 -9.24
C GLU A 191 -8.13 11.24 -8.73
N MET A 192 -7.02 11.56 -8.06
CA MET A 192 -6.76 12.91 -7.54
C MET A 192 -6.66 13.96 -8.66
N LEU A 193 -6.03 13.62 -9.79
CA LEU A 193 -5.92 14.52 -10.94
C LEU A 193 -7.28 14.79 -11.59
N ARG A 194 -8.18 13.80 -11.65
CA ARG A 194 -9.55 13.99 -12.15
C ARG A 194 -10.35 14.89 -11.22
N HIS A 195 -10.35 14.60 -9.93
CA HIS A 195 -11.07 15.38 -8.92
C HIS A 195 -10.61 16.86 -8.89
N ARG A 196 -9.32 17.12 -9.08
CA ARG A 196 -8.78 18.49 -9.12
C ARG A 196 -9.24 19.26 -10.37
N ARG A 197 -9.48 18.58 -11.50
CA ARG A 197 -10.02 19.23 -12.71
C ARG A 197 -11.48 19.58 -12.54
N GLU A 198 -12.27 18.64 -12.02
CA GLU A 198 -13.70 18.82 -11.76
C GLU A 198 -13.96 19.96 -10.77
N MET A 199 -13.16 20.07 -9.68
CA MET A 199 -13.27 21.21 -8.75
C MET A 199 -13.00 22.56 -9.43
N LYS A 200 -12.01 22.63 -10.33
CA LYS A 200 -11.71 23.87 -11.05
C LYS A 200 -12.82 24.29 -12.00
N GLU A 201 -13.42 23.33 -12.70
CA GLU A 201 -14.55 23.58 -13.60
C GLU A 201 -15.79 24.08 -12.83
N LEU A 202 -16.04 23.54 -11.63
CA LEU A 202 -17.14 23.98 -10.75
C LEU A 202 -16.93 25.39 -10.17
N ASP A 203 -15.68 25.77 -9.87
CA ASP A 203 -15.34 27.11 -9.39
C ASP A 203 -15.42 28.17 -10.53
N GLU A 204 -15.17 27.77 -11.78
CA GLU A 204 -15.23 28.64 -12.96
C GLU A 204 -16.68 28.87 -13.47
N ASP A 205 -17.58 27.89 -13.37
CA ASP A 205 -19.00 28.03 -13.75
C ASP A 205 -19.88 28.67 -12.65
N GLY A 206 -19.36 28.78 -11.42
CA GLY A 206 -20.03 29.36 -10.25
C GLY A 206 -19.81 30.87 -10.03
N THR A 207 -19.04 31.53 -10.90
CA THR A 207 -18.71 32.97 -10.84
C THR A 207 -19.36 33.73 -12.01
#